data_AF-A0A8D4UU45-F1
#
_entry.id   AF-A0A8D4UU45-F1
#
_cell.length_a   1.000
_cell.length_b   1.000
_cell.length_c   1.000
_cell.angle_alpha   90.00
_cell.angle_beta   90.00
_cell.angle_gamma   90.00
#
_symmetry.space_group_name_H-M   'P 1'
#
loop_
_entity.id
_entity.type
_entity.pdbx_description
1 polymer ?
#
loop_
_entity_poly.entity_id
_entity_poly.type
_entity_poly.pdbx_seq_one_letter_code
_entity_poly.pdbx_strand_id
1 'polypeptide(L)'
;MRKIMFLLITTVLFCGWGVNASVASVTPLYETVTVESNDTLWSIAASRTDDSKDIREVIYDIQQLNGIKDPGQIQPGDKIKVRSSVI
;
A
#
# COMPACT_ATOMS: atom_id res chain seq x y z
N MET A 1 -48.33 14.50 -28.85
CA MET A 1 -47.06 14.37 -29.58
C MET A 1 -45.92 15.15 -28.91
N ARG A 2 -45.90 16.48 -28.92
CA ARG A 2 -44.80 17.31 -28.34
C ARG A 2 -44.53 17.06 -26.84
N LYS A 3 -45.58 16.91 -26.03
CA LYS A 3 -45.47 16.65 -24.57
C LYS A 3 -44.90 15.26 -24.24
N ILE A 4 -45.18 14.26 -25.09
CA ILE A 4 -44.68 12.88 -24.96
C ILE A 4 -43.19 12.84 -25.30
N MET A 5 -42.76 13.64 -26.28
CA MET A 5 -41.35 13.81 -26.62
C MET A 5 -40.54 14.41 -25.46
N PHE A 6 -41.07 15.44 -24.78
CA PHE A 6 -40.40 16.04 -23.61
C PHE A 6 -40.31 15.08 -22.41
N LEU A 7 -41.32 14.22 -22.20
CA LEU A 7 -41.34 13.24 -21.11
C LEU A 7 -40.27 12.15 -21.26
N LEU A 8 -39.99 11.71 -22.50
CA LEU A 8 -38.98 10.67 -22.76
C LEU A 8 -37.55 11.19 -22.55
N ILE A 9 -37.30 12.46 -22.87
CA ILE A 9 -35.97 13.09 -22.74
C ILE A 9 -35.60 13.28 -21.26
N THR A 10 -36.55 13.66 -20.40
CA THR A 10 -36.31 13.87 -18.97
C THR A 10 -35.99 12.59 -18.20
N THR A 11 -36.53 11.44 -18.61
CA THR A 11 -36.29 10.15 -17.96
C THR A 11 -34.87 9.64 -18.19
N VAL A 12 -34.31 9.84 -19.40
CA VAL A 12 -32.94 9.45 -19.72
C VAL A 12 -31.91 10.28 -18.95
N LEU A 13 -32.21 11.57 -18.71
CA LEU A 13 -31.35 12.47 -17.92
C LEU A 13 -31.34 12.10 -16.42
N PHE A 14 -32.39 11.46 -15.90
CA PHE A 14 -32.49 11.05 -14.49
C PHE A 14 -31.81 9.70 -14.18
N CYS A 15 -31.54 8.87 -15.20
CA CYS A 15 -30.88 7.57 -15.03
C CYS A 15 -29.34 7.64 -14.91
N GLY A 16 -28.76 8.85 -14.97
CA GLY A 16 -27.30 9.04 -15.07
C GLY A 16 -26.52 9.09 -13.75
N TRP A 17 -27.17 8.96 -12.59
CA TRP A 17 -26.49 9.14 -11.30
C TRP A 17 -26.41 7.83 -10.53
N GLY A 18 -25.23 7.19 -10.56
CA GLY A 18 -24.97 6.09 -9.63
C GLY A 18 -23.88 5.11 -9.99
N VAL A 19 -22.78 5.52 -10.65
CA VAL A 19 -21.57 4.69 -10.65
C VAL A 19 -20.70 5.06 -9.45
N ASN A 20 -20.94 4.41 -8.31
CA ASN A 20 -19.98 4.38 -7.22
C ASN A 20 -18.94 3.30 -7.55
N ALA A 21 -17.85 3.68 -8.19
CA ALA A 21 -16.66 2.84 -8.24
C ALA A 21 -16.00 2.89 -6.85
N SER A 22 -16.32 1.94 -5.98
CA SER A 22 -15.55 1.75 -4.76
C SER A 22 -14.19 1.18 -5.16
N VAL A 23 -13.16 2.01 -5.14
CA VAL A 23 -11.79 1.49 -5.13
C VAL A 23 -11.62 0.75 -3.82
N ALA A 24 -11.39 -0.56 -3.87
CA ALA A 24 -10.98 -1.30 -2.70
C ALA A 24 -9.61 -0.75 -2.29
N SER A 25 -9.61 0.15 -1.30
CA SER A 25 -8.37 0.61 -0.69
C SER A 25 -7.78 -0.58 0.06
N VAL A 26 -6.84 -1.28 -0.59
CA VAL A 26 -5.95 -2.21 0.10
C VAL A 26 -5.21 -1.36 1.12
N THR A 27 -5.66 -1.42 2.37
CA THR A 27 -4.98 -0.71 3.46
C THR A 27 -3.67 -1.44 3.64
N PRO A 28 -2.52 -0.82 3.35
CA PRO A 28 -1.25 -1.50 3.53
C PRO A 28 -1.10 -1.80 5.02
N LEU A 29 -1.17 -3.08 5.36
CA LEU A 29 -0.91 -3.53 6.71
C LEU A 29 0.59 -3.42 6.93
N TYR A 30 0.98 -2.77 8.02
CA TYR A 30 2.37 -2.65 8.43
C TYR A 30 2.57 -3.40 9.73
N GLU A 31 3.68 -4.12 9.80
CA GLU A 31 4.17 -4.73 11.03
C GLU A 31 5.34 -3.89 11.55
N THR A 32 5.52 -3.83 12.87
CA THR A 32 6.68 -3.18 13.48
C THR A 32 7.61 -4.26 14.01
N VAL A 33 8.83 -4.30 13.48
CA VAL A 33 9.91 -5.18 13.93
C VAL A 33 10.83 -4.38 14.84
N THR A 34 11.24 -4.99 15.94
CA THR A 34 12.29 -4.41 16.80
C THR A 34 13.63 -4.97 16.34
N VAL A 35 14.59 -4.09 16.05
CA VAL A 35 15.93 -4.49 15.63
C VAL A 35 16.64 -5.17 16.79
N GLU A 36 17.16 -6.38 16.58
CA GLU A 36 17.95 -7.08 17.59
C GLU A 36 19.46 -6.91 17.35
N SER A 37 20.27 -7.35 18.32
CA SER A 37 21.72 -7.39 18.16
C SER A 37 22.10 -8.32 17.02
N ASN A 38 22.88 -7.81 16.06
CA ASN A 38 23.28 -8.44 14.79
C ASN A 38 22.23 -8.40 13.66
N ASP A 39 21.08 -7.77 13.86
CA ASP A 39 20.21 -7.46 12.74
C ASP A 39 20.80 -6.38 11.85
N THR A 40 20.55 -6.52 10.56
CA THR A 40 20.84 -5.53 9.54
C THR A 40 19.55 -5.22 8.79
N LEU A 41 19.48 -4.07 8.12
CA LEU A 41 18.32 -3.78 7.28
C LEU A 41 18.14 -4.86 6.19
N TRP A 42 19.26 -5.46 5.76
CA TRP A 42 19.28 -6.59 4.84
C TRP A 42 18.65 -7.85 5.44
N SER A 43 19.01 -8.26 6.66
CA SER A 43 18.42 -9.47 7.28
C SER A 43 16.92 -9.31 7.50
N ILE A 44 16.50 -8.12 7.93
CA ILE A 44 15.09 -7.78 8.11
C ILE A 44 14.35 -7.82 6.77
N ALA A 45 14.90 -7.21 5.71
CA ALA A 45 14.32 -7.26 4.37
C ALA A 45 14.28 -8.68 3.80
N ALA A 46 15.36 -9.46 3.96
CA ALA A 46 15.46 -10.83 3.51
C ALA A 46 14.37 -11.72 4.10
N SER A 47 14.02 -11.53 5.38
CA SER A 47 12.95 -12.28 6.03
C SER A 47 11.55 -12.03 5.43
N ARG A 48 11.40 -10.95 4.66
CA ARG A 48 10.13 -10.51 4.04
C ARG A 48 10.18 -10.52 2.51
N THR A 49 11.31 -10.93 1.94
CA THR A 49 11.49 -11.05 0.49
C THR A 49 11.21 -12.48 0.09
N ASP A 50 10.22 -12.64 -0.78
CA ASP A 50 9.93 -13.85 -1.52
C ASP A 50 10.76 -13.92 -2.82
N ASP A 51 10.99 -15.12 -3.38
CA ASP A 51 11.80 -15.33 -4.60
C ASP A 51 11.32 -14.52 -5.83
N SER A 52 10.12 -13.96 -5.75
CA SER A 52 9.51 -13.13 -6.79
C SER A 52 9.94 -11.65 -6.76
N LYS A 53 10.51 -11.16 -5.66
CA LYS A 53 10.86 -9.74 -5.46
C LYS A 53 12.37 -9.54 -5.32
N ASP A 54 12.89 -8.44 -5.88
CA ASP A 54 14.27 -8.03 -5.61
C ASP A 54 14.34 -7.48 -4.19
N ILE A 55 15.21 -8.07 -3.36
CA ILE A 55 15.48 -7.63 -1.99
C ILE A 55 15.87 -6.15 -1.91
N ARG A 56 16.50 -5.59 -2.96
CA ARG A 56 16.85 -4.17 -3.02
C ARG A 56 15.62 -3.26 -3.06
N GLU A 57 14.56 -3.69 -3.75
CA GLU A 57 13.28 -2.96 -3.75
C GLU A 57 12.64 -3.00 -2.37
N VAL A 58 12.70 -4.15 -1.69
CA VAL A 58 12.18 -4.31 -0.32
C VAL A 58 12.96 -3.43 0.66
N ILE A 59 14.30 -3.38 0.56
CA ILE A 59 15.13 -2.49 1.37
C ILE A 59 14.75 -1.03 1.12
N TYR A 60 14.63 -0.62 -0.14
CA TYR A 60 14.24 0.75 -0.49
C TYR A 60 12.85 1.11 0.07
N ASP A 61 11.89 0.20 -0.02
CA ASP A 61 10.55 0.37 0.55
C ASP A 61 10.59 0.55 2.07
N ILE A 62 11.38 -0.27 2.77
CA ILE A 62 11.56 -0.15 4.22
C ILE A 62 12.23 1.20 4.56
N GLN A 63 13.23 1.61 3.79
CA GLN A 63 13.89 2.91 3.98
C GLN A 63 12.90 4.07 3.84
N GLN A 64 12.09 4.07 2.78
CA GLN A 64 11.12 5.12 2.54
C GLN A 64 10.01 5.15 3.58
N LEU A 65 9.55 3.98 4.03
CA LEU A 65 8.50 3.86 5.04
C LEU A 65 8.95 4.39 6.41
N ASN A 66 10.24 4.32 6.72
CA ASN A 66 10.80 4.69 8.03
C ASN A 66 11.66 5.97 8.00
N GLY A 67 11.89 6.57 6.83
CA GLY A 67 12.78 7.72 6.67
C GLY A 67 14.26 7.39 6.91
N ILE A 68 14.68 6.14 6.70
CA ILE A 68 16.05 5.68 6.93
C ILE A 68 16.92 6.09 5.74
N LYS A 69 17.78 7.10 5.94
CA LYS A 69 18.71 7.57 4.90
C LYS A 69 19.94 6.67 4.75
N ASP A 70 20.47 6.20 5.87
CA ASP A 70 21.63 5.32 5.92
C ASP A 70 21.25 4.02 6.66
N PRO A 71 21.17 2.88 5.95
CA PRO A 71 20.80 1.61 6.55
C PRO A 71 21.83 1.09 7.56
N GLY A 72 23.06 1.60 7.57
CA GLY A 72 24.09 1.26 8.55
C GLY A 72 23.92 1.94 9.91
N GLN A 73 23.00 2.90 10.04
CA GLN A 73 22.75 3.64 11.29
C GLN A 73 21.69 3.00 12.17
N ILE A 74 21.05 1.90 11.74
CA ILE A 74 20.07 1.21 12.56
C ILE A 74 20.76 0.60 13.78
N GLN A 75 20.10 0.67 14.94
CA GLN A 75 20.64 0.20 16.22
C GLN A 75 19.68 -0.81 16.86
N PRO A 76 20.20 -1.76 17.66
CA PRO A 76 19.35 -2.63 18.45
C PRO A 76 18.39 -1.83 19.33
N GLY A 77 17.11 -2.20 19.29
CA GLY A 77 16.02 -1.49 19.96
C GLY A 77 15.23 -0.53 19.04
N ASP A 78 15.73 -0.24 17.84
CA ASP A 78 14.99 0.55 16.86
C ASP A 78 13.72 -0.18 16.41
N LYS A 79 12.67 0.60 16.16
CA LYS A 79 11.39 0.10 15.66
C LYS A 79 11.26 0.40 14.18
N ILE A 80 11.37 -0.63 13.36
CA ILE A 80 11.28 -0.53 11.91
C ILE A 80 9.92 -1.04 11.46
N LYS A 81 9.18 -0.21 10.73
CA LYS A 81 7.95 -0.60 10.05
C LYS A 81 8.30 -1.35 8.77
N VAL A 82 7.65 -2.48 8.56
CA VAL A 82 7.77 -3.27 7.33
C VAL A 82 6.37 -3.52 6.78
N ARG A 83 6.22 -3.65 5.46
CA ARG A 83 4.94 -4.07 4.89
C ARG A 83 4.67 -5.50 5.33
N SER A 84 3.48 -5.73 5.89
CA SER A 84 3.00 -7.08 6.14
C SER A 84 2.78 -7.73 4.77
N SER A 85 3.46 -8.84 4.49
CA SER A 85 3.06 -9.71 3.40
C SER A 85 1.67 -10.23 3.74
N VAL A 86 0.66 -9.76 3.01
CA VAL A 86 -0.64 -10.44 2.99
C VAL A 86 -0.37 -11.75 2.26
N ILE A 87 -0.39 -12.85 3.00
CA ILE A 87 -0.28 -14.22 2.49
C ILE A 87 -1.47 -14.50 1.58
#